data_AF-A0A926BSN3-F1
#
_entry.id   AF-A0A926BSN3-F1
#
_cell.length_a   1.000
_cell.length_b   1.000
_cell.length_c   1.000
_cell.angle_alpha   90.00
_cell.angle_beta   90.00
_cell.angle_gamma   90.00
#
_symmetry.space_group_name_H-M   'P 1'
#
loop_
_entity.id
_entity.type
_entity.pdbx_description
1 polymer ?
#
loop_
_entity_poly.entity_id
_entity_poly.type
_entity_poly.pdbx_seq_one_letter_code
_entity_poly.pdbx_strand_id
1 'polypeptide(L)'
;MSFPHHESLTLTNFTAFAEARFEFSPGVNILVGEIGTGKTHLMKVLYAVQYVQTEGREVSFESLEQTLAKVFQLPRFGGIPSIVGLMRSEGFEEGTMVNGVFDDKPWEFLLTPIGGLSNLMQATNSPILMPRPVFIPAIDMMAHTRRFLSTYDNYDIAFDQTH
;
A
#
# COMPACT_ATOMS: atom_id res chain seq x y z
N MET A 1 4.05 14.16 -21.70
CA MET A 1 3.71 14.42 -20.29
C MET A 1 3.90 13.11 -19.55
N SER A 2 4.70 13.12 -18.48
CA SER A 2 4.79 11.96 -17.57
C SER A 2 3.53 11.90 -16.72
N PHE A 3 3.02 10.70 -16.45
CA PHE A 3 1.97 10.53 -15.46
C PHE A 3 2.56 10.68 -14.05
N PRO A 4 1.82 11.26 -13.09
CA PRO A 4 2.28 11.36 -11.72
C PRO A 4 2.45 9.96 -11.13
N HIS A 5 3.51 9.75 -10.34
CA HIS A 5 3.86 8.46 -9.77
C HIS A 5 4.55 8.64 -8.42
N HIS A 6 4.58 7.58 -7.62
CA HIS A 6 5.48 7.50 -6.47
C HIS A 6 6.91 7.41 -7.00
N GLU A 7 7.82 8.18 -6.42
CA GLU A 7 9.25 8.18 -6.74
C GLU A 7 10.05 7.41 -5.69
N SER A 8 9.64 7.52 -4.43
CA SER A 8 10.29 6.82 -3.32
C SER A 8 9.35 6.46 -2.18
N LEU A 9 9.75 5.46 -1.40
CA LEU A 9 9.12 5.06 -0.14
C LEU A 9 10.21 4.57 0.82
N THR A 10 10.19 5.07 2.05
CA THR A 10 10.99 4.58 3.16
C THR A 10 10.07 4.07 4.26
N LEU A 11 10.36 2.86 4.74
CA LEU A 11 9.63 2.17 5.79
C LEU A 11 10.60 1.87 6.94
N THR A 12 10.31 2.39 8.13
CA THR A 12 11.08 2.12 9.34
C THR A 12 10.15 1.53 10.39
N ASN A 13 10.53 0.38 10.93
CA ASN A 13 9.75 -0.36 11.91
C ASN A 13 8.31 -0.70 11.44
N PHE A 14 8.14 -1.05 10.16
CA PHE A 14 6.83 -1.28 9.54
C PHE A 14 6.66 -2.75 9.13
N THR A 15 5.82 -3.50 9.83
CA THR A 15 5.45 -4.89 9.51
C THR A 15 6.66 -5.82 9.31
N ALA A 16 6.95 -6.27 8.08
CA ALA A 16 8.11 -7.11 7.78
C ALA A 16 9.44 -6.31 7.70
N PHE A 17 9.38 -4.97 7.67
CA PHE A 17 10.53 -4.11 7.41
C PHE A 17 11.05 -3.46 8.69
N ALA A 18 12.26 -3.83 9.13
CA ALA A 18 12.98 -3.07 10.15
C ALA A 18 13.39 -1.70 9.59
N GLU A 19 14.01 -1.71 8.41
CA GLU A 19 14.26 -0.53 7.59
C GLU A 19 14.26 -0.98 6.12
N ALA A 20 13.58 -0.24 5.26
CA ALA A 20 13.58 -0.48 3.82
C ALA A 20 13.37 0.81 3.05
N ARG A 21 14.13 0.98 1.95
CA ARG A 21 14.00 2.09 1.01
C ARG A 21 13.73 1.55 -0.39
N PHE A 22 12.76 2.14 -1.07
CA PHE A 22 12.35 1.79 -2.43
C PHE A 22 12.42 3.03 -3.30
N GLU A 23 12.92 2.85 -4.51
CA GLU A 23 12.91 3.84 -5.58
C GLU A 23 12.07 3.29 -6.72
N PHE A 24 11.15 4.10 -7.21
CA PHE A 24 10.16 3.70 -8.20
C PHE A 24 10.43 4.40 -9.52
N SER A 25 10.17 3.68 -10.61
CA SER A 25 10.17 4.24 -11.96
C SER A 25 8.74 4.61 -12.39
N PRO A 26 8.57 5.56 -13.32
CA PRO A 26 7.28 5.78 -13.95
C PRO A 26 6.81 4.52 -14.69
N GLY A 27 5.50 4.27 -14.69
CA GLY A 27 4.90 3.11 -15.36
C GLY A 27 4.90 1.85 -14.49
N VAL A 28 5.60 0.80 -14.93
CA VAL A 28 5.52 -0.53 -14.31
C VAL A 28 6.71 -0.78 -13.40
N ASN A 29 6.43 -1.08 -12.13
CA ASN A 29 7.41 -1.48 -11.13
C ASN A 29 7.23 -2.96 -10.79
N ILE A 30 8.31 -3.75 -10.84
CA ILE A 30 8.29 -5.20 -10.56
C ILE A 30 8.88 -5.44 -9.18
N LEU A 31 8.07 -5.95 -8.25
CA LEU A 31 8.50 -6.30 -6.90
C LEU A 31 8.85 -7.77 -6.82
N VAL A 32 10.12 -8.09 -6.59
CA VAL A 32 10.63 -9.47 -6.48
C VAL A 32 11.08 -9.76 -5.05
N GLY A 33 10.80 -10.97 -4.57
CA GLY A 33 11.24 -11.44 -3.26
C GLY A 33 10.46 -12.66 -2.80
N GLU A 34 10.91 -13.32 -1.75
CA GLU A 34 10.27 -14.51 -1.19
C GLU A 34 8.86 -14.24 -0.63
N ILE A 35 8.02 -15.27 -0.51
CA ILE A 35 6.71 -15.13 0.11
C ILE A 35 6.89 -14.71 1.57
N GLY A 36 6.07 -13.77 2.05
CA GLY A 36 6.12 -13.29 3.44
C GLY A 36 7.08 -12.12 3.70
N THR A 37 7.86 -11.66 2.71
CA THR A 37 8.82 -10.55 2.89
C THR A 37 8.21 -9.15 2.82
N GLY A 38 6.87 -9.01 2.92
CA GLY A 38 6.23 -7.69 2.99
C GLY A 38 5.88 -7.02 1.65
N LYS A 39 6.09 -7.65 0.48
CA LYS A 39 5.70 -7.07 -0.84
C LYS A 39 4.23 -6.59 -0.88
N THR A 40 3.30 -7.39 -0.37
CA THR A 40 1.89 -7.01 -0.28
C THR A 40 1.67 -5.83 0.69
N HIS A 41 2.46 -5.74 1.75
CA HIS A 41 2.35 -4.66 2.74
C HIS A 41 2.84 -3.33 2.15
N LEU A 42 3.93 -3.35 1.38
CA LEU A 42 4.40 -2.23 0.58
C LEU A 42 3.29 -1.72 -0.35
N MET A 43 2.65 -2.62 -1.11
CA MET A 43 1.58 -2.20 -2.02
C MET A 43 0.36 -1.64 -1.27
N LYS A 44 0.00 -2.21 -0.11
CA LYS A 44 -1.13 -1.74 0.71
C LYS A 44 -0.90 -0.34 1.28
N VAL A 45 0.32 0.00 1.71
CA VAL A 45 0.60 1.34 2.26
C VAL A 45 0.58 2.40 1.15
N LEU A 46 1.17 2.13 -0.02
CA LEU A 46 1.08 3.03 -1.17
C LEU A 46 -0.38 3.26 -1.59
N TYR A 47 -1.17 2.18 -1.66
CA TYR A 47 -2.59 2.27 -1.95
C TYR A 47 -3.33 3.12 -0.91
N ALA A 48 -3.10 2.91 0.39
CA ALA A 48 -3.82 3.63 1.44
C ALA A 48 -3.57 5.13 1.38
N VAL A 49 -2.30 5.54 1.22
CA VAL A 49 -1.92 6.97 1.11
C VAL A 49 -2.58 7.60 -0.11
N GLN A 50 -2.44 6.97 -1.28
CA GLN A 50 -3.00 7.51 -2.51
C GLN A 50 -4.53 7.51 -2.50
N TYR A 51 -5.17 6.50 -1.89
CA TYR A 51 -6.63 6.38 -1.81
C TYR A 51 -7.22 7.59 -1.07
N VAL A 52 -6.67 7.91 0.10
CA VAL A 52 -7.11 9.03 0.93
C VAL A 52 -6.93 10.37 0.20
N GLN A 53 -5.84 10.54 -0.55
CA GLN A 53 -5.61 11.75 -1.37
C GLN A 53 -6.66 11.91 -2.49
N THR A 54 -7.24 10.81 -2.98
CA THR A 54 -8.25 10.84 -4.05
C THR A 54 -9.70 10.89 -3.58
N GLU A 55 -9.99 10.82 -2.27
CA GLU A 55 -11.38 10.88 -1.77
C GLU A 55 -11.99 12.28 -1.77
N GLY A 56 -11.26 13.32 -2.19
CA GLY A 56 -11.77 14.69 -2.35
C GLY A 56 -12.09 15.40 -1.03
N ARG A 57 -11.74 14.78 0.10
CA ARG A 57 -11.74 15.39 1.43
C ARG A 57 -10.31 15.81 1.77
N GLU A 58 -10.17 16.81 2.64
CA GLU A 58 -8.87 17.15 3.22
C GLU A 58 -8.27 15.89 3.86
N VAL A 59 -7.01 15.60 3.56
CA VAL A 59 -6.32 14.41 4.06
C VAL A 59 -6.18 14.55 5.57
N SER A 60 -6.92 13.73 6.32
CA SER A 60 -6.84 13.71 7.79
C SER A 60 -6.16 12.44 8.28
N PHE A 61 -5.53 12.51 9.45
CA PHE A 61 -4.99 11.33 10.12
C PHE A 61 -6.03 10.24 10.31
N GLU A 62 -7.25 10.61 10.71
CA GLU A 62 -8.35 9.66 10.91
C GLU A 62 -8.67 8.90 9.62
N SER A 63 -8.75 9.60 8.48
CA SER A 63 -9.04 8.96 7.19
C SER A 63 -7.95 7.97 6.75
N LEU A 64 -6.68 8.30 7.00
CA LEU A 64 -5.55 7.41 6.77
C LEU A 64 -5.57 6.21 7.73
N GLU A 65 -5.83 6.44 9.01
CA GLU A 65 -5.93 5.39 10.02
C GLU A 65 -7.00 4.37 9.66
N GLN A 66 -8.19 4.84 9.31
CA GLN A 66 -9.31 3.97 8.93
C GLN A 66 -9.02 3.20 7.65
N THR A 67 -8.33 3.83 6.69
CA THR A 67 -7.95 3.18 5.43
C THR A 67 -6.90 2.11 5.68
N LEU A 68 -5.83 2.41 6.44
CA LEU A 68 -4.81 1.45 6.85
C LEU A 68 -5.44 0.27 7.60
N ALA A 69 -6.28 0.56 8.59
CA ALA A 69 -7.00 -0.46 9.35
C ALA A 69 -7.81 -1.40 8.46
N LYS A 70 -8.51 -0.83 7.47
CA LYS A 70 -9.32 -1.59 6.52
C LYS A 70 -8.46 -2.48 5.61
N VAL A 71 -7.42 -1.93 4.98
CA VAL A 71 -6.61 -2.67 4.00
C VAL A 71 -5.71 -3.71 4.66
N PHE A 72 -5.25 -3.46 5.88
CA PHE A 72 -4.48 -4.42 6.69
C PHE A 72 -5.34 -5.34 7.55
N GLN A 73 -6.67 -5.16 7.57
CA GLN A 73 -7.62 -5.96 8.35
C GLN A 73 -7.27 -5.98 9.85
N LEU A 74 -6.93 -4.81 10.38
CA LEU A 74 -6.50 -4.66 11.76
C LEU A 74 -7.68 -4.87 12.73
N PRO A 75 -7.43 -5.46 13.91
CA PRO A 75 -8.45 -5.62 14.93
C PRO A 75 -8.92 -4.24 15.42
N ARG A 76 -10.19 -4.17 15.82
CA ARG A 76 -10.80 -2.98 16.40
C ARG A 76 -11.22 -3.26 17.83
N PHE A 77 -10.88 -2.35 18.75
CA PHE A 77 -11.28 -2.42 20.15
C PHE A 77 -12.13 -1.20 20.48
N GLY A 78 -13.38 -1.41 20.91
CA GLY A 78 -14.31 -0.30 21.15
C GLY A 78 -14.61 0.56 19.91
N GLY A 79 -14.45 0.01 18.70
CA GLY A 79 -14.61 0.73 17.43
C GLY A 79 -13.34 1.43 16.92
N ILE A 80 -12.28 1.48 17.72
CA ILE A 80 -11.01 2.13 17.36
C ILE A 80 -10.07 1.08 16.75
N PRO A 81 -9.49 1.31 15.55
CA PRO A 81 -8.47 0.45 14.99
C PRO A 81 -7.21 0.34 15.85
N SER A 82 -6.69 -0.88 16.00
CA SER A 82 -5.37 -1.08 16.61
C SER A 82 -4.29 -1.02 15.53
N ILE A 83 -3.78 0.17 15.26
CA ILE A 83 -2.65 0.38 14.33
C ILE A 83 -1.32 -0.20 14.82
N VAL A 84 -1.24 -0.56 16.11
CA VAL A 84 -0.08 -1.21 16.72
C VAL A 84 0.31 -2.50 15.98
N GLY A 85 -0.65 -3.20 15.37
CA GLY A 85 -0.38 -4.38 14.54
C GLY A 85 0.46 -4.13 13.29
N LEU A 86 0.71 -2.86 12.92
CA LEU A 86 1.61 -2.48 11.83
C LEU A 86 3.06 -2.27 12.29
N MET A 87 3.31 -2.19 13.59
CA MET A 87 4.63 -1.97 14.18
C MET A 87 5.33 -3.31 14.38
N ARG A 88 6.66 -3.34 14.31
CA ARG A 88 7.41 -4.52 14.77
C ARG A 88 7.52 -4.49 16.28
N SER A 89 7.66 -5.68 16.86
CA SER A 89 8.00 -5.83 18.27
C SER A 89 9.38 -5.23 18.59
N GLU A 90 10.33 -5.44 17.69
CA GLU A 90 11.66 -4.84 17.74
C GLU A 90 11.58 -3.40 17.25
N GLY A 91 11.73 -2.43 18.15
CA GLY A 91 11.56 -1.00 17.85
C GLY A 91 10.19 -0.45 18.27
N PHE A 92 9.37 -1.20 19.00
CA PHE A 92 8.05 -0.74 19.42
C PHE A 92 8.08 0.62 20.11
N GLU A 93 9.05 0.89 21.00
CA GLU A 93 9.16 2.19 21.69
C GLU A 93 9.47 3.38 20.76
N GLU A 94 10.11 3.12 19.62
CA GLU A 94 10.50 4.13 18.64
C GLU A 94 9.34 4.54 17.71
N GLY A 95 8.28 3.72 17.66
CA GLY A 95 7.17 3.88 16.73
C GLY A 95 7.55 3.49 15.30
N THR A 96 6.64 3.74 14.36
CA THR A 96 6.80 3.35 12.94
C THR A 96 6.73 4.58 12.05
N MET A 97 7.81 4.84 11.32
CA MET A 97 7.89 5.95 10.38
C MET A 97 7.69 5.46 8.95
N VAL A 98 6.82 6.12 8.21
CA VAL A 98 6.58 5.87 6.78
C VAL A 98 6.64 7.21 6.06
N ASN A 99 7.53 7.32 5.08
CA ASN A 99 7.65 8.51 4.25
C ASN A 99 7.85 8.14 2.78
N GLY A 100 7.56 9.06 1.88
CA GLY A 100 7.77 8.87 0.46
C GLY A 100 7.67 10.17 -0.32
N VAL A 101 7.88 10.07 -1.63
CA VAL A 101 7.75 11.20 -2.56
C VAL A 101 6.81 10.79 -3.67
N PHE A 102 5.81 11.63 -3.95
CA PHE A 102 4.89 11.47 -5.06
C PHE A 102 4.90 12.73 -5.91
N ASP A 103 5.38 12.65 -7.16
CA ASP A 103 5.42 13.80 -8.08
C ASP A 103 6.11 15.03 -7.46
N ASP A 104 7.35 14.84 -7.01
CA ASP A 104 8.18 15.81 -6.26
C ASP A 104 7.61 16.29 -4.91
N LYS A 105 6.49 15.73 -4.44
CA LYS A 105 5.87 16.11 -3.16
C LYS A 105 6.16 15.08 -2.07
N PRO A 106 6.91 15.45 -1.01
CA PRO A 106 7.22 14.55 0.08
C PRO A 106 6.04 14.40 1.04
N TRP A 107 5.74 13.17 1.45
CA TRP A 107 4.72 12.88 2.45
C TRP A 107 5.30 11.99 3.54
N GLU A 108 4.76 12.09 4.74
CA GLU A 108 5.15 11.23 5.86
C GLU A 108 4.01 11.04 6.86
N PHE A 109 4.11 9.96 7.65
CA PHE A 109 3.32 9.76 8.86
C PHE A 109 4.06 8.89 9.88
N LEU A 110 3.80 9.15 11.16
CA LEU A 110 4.31 8.39 12.30
C LEU A 110 3.16 7.65 13.00
N LEU A 111 3.30 6.34 13.15
CA LEU A 111 2.46 5.54 14.04
C LEU A 111 3.12 5.48 15.42
N THR A 112 2.35 5.77 16.47
CA THR A 112 2.87 5.78 17.85
C THR A 112 2.37 4.60 18.70
N PRO A 113 3.16 4.13 19.69
CA PRO A 113 2.85 2.91 20.46
C PRO A 113 1.58 3.01 21.31
N ILE A 114 1.21 4.22 21.72
CA ILE A 114 0.03 4.52 22.54
C ILE A 114 -1.28 4.42 21.72
N GLY A 115 -1.15 4.17 20.41
CA GLY A 115 -2.27 4.20 19.47
C GLY A 115 -2.50 5.63 18.99
N GLY A 116 -2.43 5.81 17.68
CA GLY A 116 -2.61 7.09 17.03
C GLY A 116 -1.55 7.38 15.97
N LEU A 117 -1.99 8.09 14.94
CA LEU A 117 -1.14 8.70 13.93
C LEU A 117 -0.73 10.12 14.36
N SER A 118 0.53 10.47 14.11
CA SER A 118 1.08 11.81 14.31
C SER A 118 1.90 12.25 13.10
N ASN A 119 2.10 13.56 12.93
CA ASN A 119 2.84 14.21 11.84
C ASN A 119 2.48 13.79 10.40
N LEU A 120 1.41 14.36 9.84
CA LEU A 120 1.08 14.26 8.42
C LEU A 120 1.55 15.57 7.79
N MET A 121 2.80 15.62 7.33
CA MET A 121 3.20 16.70 6.44
C MET A 121 2.54 16.43 5.09
N GLN A 122 1.39 17.07 4.91
CA GLN A 122 0.59 17.03 3.71
C GLN A 122 1.33 17.83 2.61
N ALA A 123 2.29 17.24 1.89
CA ALA A 123 2.64 17.80 0.58
C ALA A 123 1.58 17.41 -0.43
N THR A 124 0.41 18.04 -0.31
CA THR A 124 -0.36 18.57 -1.42
C THR A 124 -1.60 19.24 -0.89
N ASN A 125 -1.52 20.56 -0.69
CA ASN A 125 -2.68 21.45 -0.58
C ASN A 125 -3.45 21.59 -1.92
N SER A 126 -3.49 20.54 -2.73
CA SER A 126 -4.29 20.51 -3.94
C SER A 126 -4.81 19.11 -4.14
N PRO A 127 -6.12 18.94 -4.37
CA PRO A 127 -6.64 17.70 -4.92
C PRO A 127 -5.95 17.52 -6.28
N ILE A 128 -4.87 16.74 -6.31
CA ILE A 128 -4.32 16.29 -7.57
C ILE A 128 -5.47 15.50 -8.19
N LEU A 129 -5.87 15.86 -9.41
CA LEU A 129 -6.87 15.16 -10.19
C LEU A 129 -6.31 13.78 -10.59
N MET A 130 -6.09 12.92 -9.60
CA MET A 130 -5.52 11.60 -9.76
C MET A 130 -6.65 10.60 -9.99
N PRO A 131 -6.46 9.65 -10.91
CA PRO A 131 -7.33 8.49 -10.94
C PRO A 131 -7.25 7.77 -9.60
N ARG A 132 -8.41 7.32 -9.10
CA ARG A 132 -8.48 6.52 -7.87
C ARG A 132 -7.56 5.31 -8.00
N PRO A 133 -6.71 5.03 -7.01
CA PRO A 133 -5.85 3.85 -7.08
C PRO A 133 -6.70 2.58 -7.03
N VAL A 134 -6.24 1.54 -7.73
CA VAL A 134 -6.88 0.23 -7.74
C VAL A 134 -5.88 -0.78 -7.18
N PHE A 135 -6.30 -1.50 -6.14
CA PHE A 135 -5.54 -2.61 -5.59
C PHE A 135 -6.17 -3.93 -6.04
N ILE A 136 -5.41 -4.73 -6.78
CA ILE A 136 -5.84 -6.06 -7.24
C ILE A 136 -5.06 -7.11 -6.45
N PRO A 137 -5.69 -7.81 -5.49
CA PRO A 137 -5.05 -8.90 -4.76
C PRO A 137 -4.61 -10.03 -5.70
N ALA A 138 -3.47 -10.65 -5.40
CA ALA A 138 -2.97 -11.80 -6.15
C ALA A 138 -3.98 -12.97 -6.18
N ILE A 139 -4.74 -13.17 -5.10
CA ILE A 139 -5.77 -14.21 -5.01
C ILE A 139 -6.89 -13.97 -6.03
N ASP A 140 -7.27 -12.71 -6.28
CA ASP A 140 -8.32 -12.38 -7.25
C ASP A 140 -7.82 -12.61 -8.68
N MET A 141 -6.56 -12.26 -8.97
CA MET A 141 -5.91 -12.64 -10.22
C MET A 141 -5.86 -14.18 -10.40
N MET A 142 -5.57 -14.92 -9.33
CA MET A 142 -5.56 -16.38 -9.34
C MET A 142 -6.96 -17.01 -9.48
N ALA A 143 -8.00 -16.36 -8.96
CA ALA A 143 -9.39 -16.82 -9.10
C ALA A 143 -9.90 -16.60 -10.54
N HIS A 144 -9.58 -15.45 -11.14
CA HIS A 144 -9.89 -15.18 -12.54
C HIS A 144 -9.13 -16.13 -13.49
N THR A 145 -7.85 -16.40 -13.24
CA THR A 145 -7.06 -17.35 -14.05
C THR A 145 -7.58 -18.79 -13.92
N ARG A 146 -8.05 -19.24 -12.74
CA ARG A 146 -8.70 -20.55 -12.61
C ARG A 146 -9.97 -20.68 -13.44
N ARG A 147 -10.81 -19.64 -13.43
CA ARG A 147 -12.00 -19.60 -14.30
C ARG A 147 -11.63 -19.49 -15.78
N PHE A 148 -10.51 -18.84 -16.09
CA PHE A 148 -9.92 -18.80 -17.44
C PHE A 148 -9.45 -20.19 -17.87
N LEU A 149 -8.71 -20.93 -17.04
CA LEU A 149 -8.25 -22.30 -17.29
C LEU A 149 -9.42 -23.28 -17.43
N SER A 150 -10.45 -23.19 -16.59
CA SER A 150 -11.65 -24.04 -16.76
C SER A 150 -12.46 -23.71 -18.02
N THR A 151 -12.32 -22.48 -18.54
CA THR A 151 -12.93 -22.08 -19.82
C THR A 151 -12.01 -22.45 -20.99
N TYR A 152 -10.70 -22.50 -20.77
CA TYR A 152 -9.67 -22.96 -21.71
C TYR A 152 -9.81 -24.46 -22.00
N ASP A 153 -10.03 -25.28 -20.97
CA ASP A 153 -10.34 -26.72 -21.15
C ASP A 153 -11.60 -26.97 -21.99
N ASN A 154 -12.50 -25.98 -22.07
CA ASN A 154 -13.76 -26.06 -22.81
C ASN A 154 -13.72 -25.36 -24.18
N TYR A 155 -12.65 -24.64 -24.53
CA TYR A 155 -12.48 -23.99 -25.82
C TYR A 155 -11.15 -24.37 -26.43
N ASP A 156 -11.24 -25.15 -27.49
CA ASP A 156 -10.15 -25.62 -28.35
C ASP A 156 -9.54 -24.43 -29.13
N ILE A 157 -8.78 -23.59 -28.45
CA ILE A 157 -8.03 -22.49 -29.07
C ILE A 157 -6.61 -22.97 -29.30
N ALA A 158 -6.24 -23.10 -30.58
CA ALA A 158 -4.91 -23.50 -31.02
C ALA A 158 -3.86 -22.46 -30.57
N PHE A 159 -3.26 -22.68 -29.41
CA PHE A 159 -2.01 -22.04 -29.03
C PHE A 159 -0.95 -23.12 -28.86
N ASP A 160 0.18 -22.88 -29.52
CA ASP A 160 1.32 -23.79 -29.69
C ASP A 160 1.79 -24.36 -28.33
N GLN A 161 1.65 -25.67 -28.18
CA GLN A 161 2.25 -26.43 -27.09
C GLN A 161 3.67 -26.82 -27.50
N THR A 162 4.63 -25.97 -27.19
CA THR A 162 6.04 -26.38 -27.18
C THR A 162 6.64 -26.11 -25.81
N HIS A 163 7.12 -27.22 -25.23
CA HIS A 163 7.62 -27.43 -23.87
C HIS A 163 8.84 -26.59 -23.49
#